data_AF-A0A9Q1QFU9-F1
#
_entry.id   AF-A0A9Q1QFU9-F1
#
_cell.length_a   1.000
_cell.length_b   1.000
_cell.length_c   1.000
_cell.angle_alpha   90.00
_cell.angle_beta   90.00
_cell.angle_gamma   90.00
#
_symmetry.space_group_name_H-M   'P 1'
#
loop_
_entity.id
_entity.type
_entity.pdbx_description
1 polymer ?
#
loop_
_entity_poly.entity_id
_entity_poly.type
_entity_poly.pdbx_seq_one_letter_code
_entity_poly.pdbx_strand_id
1 'polypeptide(L)'
;MWSEVHLGPNIDGKQISISSPPLHKRWVPHGHGPTICLLFTHLNEFISRYEKHPLRERFFHFSSESIARLKVKANEESSTHKISSFQALSALVWRSIIRVNHLPHSQLTKCVLAINNRPRLDPPLPQSYFGNAINVTITTTAVGELLEHNLGSANKFPGKVSAFPGCEGGGSVELEICFLSDTMRALESDEEFMAAVSFSV
;
A
#
# COMPACT_ATOMS: atom_id res chain seq x y z
N MET A 1 -9.03 -14.63 10.66
CA MET A 1 -9.80 -15.22 9.55
C MET A 1 -8.90 -15.91 8.53
N TRP A 2 -8.17 -15.22 7.64
CA TRP A 2 -7.37 -15.89 6.60
C TRP A 2 -6.26 -16.81 7.14
N SER A 3 -5.65 -16.46 8.28
CA SER A 3 -4.73 -17.33 9.02
C SER A 3 -5.40 -18.59 9.56
N GLU A 4 -6.59 -18.46 10.17
CA GLU A 4 -7.42 -19.60 10.62
C GLU A 4 -7.90 -20.49 9.47
N VAL A 5 -8.09 -19.94 8.27
CA VAL A 5 -8.53 -20.70 7.07
C VAL A 5 -7.37 -21.46 6.41
N HIS A 6 -6.13 -20.95 6.49
CA HIS A 6 -4.94 -21.65 5.98
C HIS A 6 -4.42 -22.73 6.94
N LEU A 7 -4.77 -22.64 8.22
CA LEU A 7 -4.69 -23.76 9.15
C LEU A 7 -5.79 -24.77 8.78
N GLY A 8 -5.49 -25.63 7.80
CA GLY A 8 -6.34 -26.77 7.44
C GLY A 8 -6.61 -27.69 8.63
N PRO A 9 -7.53 -28.65 8.51
CA PRO A 9 -7.89 -29.53 9.62
C PRO A 9 -6.64 -30.22 10.17
N ASN A 10 -6.29 -29.88 11.41
CA ASN A 10 -5.25 -30.57 12.14
C ASN A 10 -5.62 -32.06 12.24
N ILE A 11 -4.60 -32.91 12.30
CA ILE A 11 -4.60 -34.31 11.86
C ILE A 11 -5.62 -35.23 12.60
N ASP A 12 -6.25 -34.75 13.67
CA ASP A 12 -7.19 -35.46 14.54
C ASP A 12 -8.69 -35.20 14.25
N GLY A 13 -9.04 -34.66 13.07
CA GLY A 13 -10.45 -34.55 12.63
C GLY A 13 -11.31 -33.53 13.39
N LYS A 14 -10.70 -32.68 14.24
CA LYS A 14 -11.41 -31.68 15.04
C LYS A 14 -11.71 -30.44 14.18
N GLN A 15 -12.99 -30.20 13.91
CA GLN A 15 -13.44 -29.04 13.12
C GLN A 15 -13.00 -27.72 13.79
N ILE A 16 -12.13 -26.97 13.10
CA ILE A 16 -11.70 -25.65 13.54
C ILE A 16 -12.87 -24.68 13.36
N SER A 17 -13.50 -24.31 14.48
CA SER A 17 -14.55 -23.29 14.48
C SER A 17 -13.90 -21.92 14.26
N ILE A 18 -14.18 -21.29 13.11
CA ILE A 18 -13.65 -19.96 12.79
C ILE A 18 -14.22 -18.96 13.80
N SER A 19 -13.34 -18.22 14.48
CA SER A 19 -13.69 -17.30 15.56
C SER A 19 -14.59 -16.13 15.13
N SER A 20 -14.60 -15.83 13.84
CA SER A 20 -15.45 -14.81 13.21
C SER A 20 -15.80 -15.24 11.78
N PRO A 21 -17.00 -15.79 11.53
CA PRO A 21 -17.38 -16.20 10.19
C PRO A 21 -17.52 -14.99 9.25
N PRO A 22 -17.10 -15.11 7.98
CA PRO A 22 -17.19 -14.03 7.01
C PRO A 22 -18.64 -13.59 6.75
N LEU A 23 -18.91 -12.29 6.86
CA LEU A 23 -20.22 -11.74 6.54
C LEU A 23 -20.41 -11.64 5.02
N HIS A 24 -21.07 -12.64 4.43
CA HIS A 24 -21.35 -12.73 2.99
C HIS A 24 -22.45 -11.78 2.50
N LYS A 25 -23.25 -11.18 3.39
CA LYS A 25 -24.28 -10.20 3.01
C LYS A 25 -23.60 -8.92 2.50
N ARG A 26 -23.59 -8.73 1.18
CA ARG A 26 -23.06 -7.51 0.53
C ARG A 26 -23.83 -6.29 1.05
N TRP A 27 -23.10 -5.30 1.55
CA TRP A 27 -23.68 -4.00 1.91
C TRP A 27 -23.98 -3.20 0.64
N VAL A 28 -25.16 -2.60 0.59
CA VAL A 28 -25.59 -1.71 -0.49
C VAL A 28 -26.29 -0.52 0.19
N PRO A 29 -25.96 0.74 -0.15
CA PRO A 29 -26.58 1.90 0.48
C PRO A 29 -28.08 1.99 0.16
N HIS A 30 -28.86 2.53 1.10
CA HIS A 30 -30.30 2.72 0.91
C HIS A 30 -30.60 3.54 -0.36
N GLY A 31 -31.59 3.09 -1.14
CA GLY A 31 -31.92 3.69 -2.44
C GLY A 31 -31.14 3.15 -3.64
N HIS A 32 -30.10 2.33 -3.42
CA HIS A 32 -29.37 1.68 -4.51
C HIS A 32 -29.73 0.20 -4.63
N GLY A 33 -30.29 -0.21 -5.77
CA GLY A 33 -30.58 -1.60 -6.08
C GLY A 33 -31.37 -1.79 -7.37
N PRO A 34 -31.35 -2.99 -7.99
CA PRO A 34 -30.60 -4.18 -7.57
C PRO A 34 -29.11 -4.09 -7.91
N THR A 35 -28.30 -5.02 -7.36
CA THR A 35 -26.91 -5.20 -7.81
C THR A 35 -26.92 -5.73 -9.24
N ILE A 36 -26.33 -4.99 -10.18
CA ILE A 36 -26.18 -5.43 -11.56
C ILE A 36 -25.12 -6.54 -11.60
N CYS A 37 -25.56 -7.79 -11.79
CA CYS A 37 -24.68 -8.86 -12.22
C CYS A 37 -24.33 -8.64 -13.69
N LEU A 38 -23.07 -8.33 -13.96
CA LEU A 38 -22.57 -8.19 -15.32
C LEU A 38 -22.54 -9.59 -15.95
N LEU A 39 -23.41 -9.83 -16.94
CA LEU A 39 -23.49 -11.09 -17.69
C LEU A 39 -22.35 -11.18 -18.70
N PHE A 40 -21.16 -11.56 -18.23
CA PHE A 40 -19.98 -11.75 -19.07
C PHE A 40 -19.57 -13.22 -19.11
N THR A 41 -19.55 -13.80 -20.31
CA THR A 41 -19.19 -15.20 -20.55
C THR A 41 -17.68 -15.42 -20.71
N HIS A 42 -16.91 -14.39 -21.07
CA HIS A 42 -15.48 -14.55 -21.41
C HIS A 42 -14.59 -13.48 -20.77
N LEU A 43 -13.72 -13.91 -19.85
CA LEU A 43 -12.77 -13.04 -19.12
C LEU A 43 -11.84 -12.21 -20.01
N ASN A 44 -11.52 -12.71 -21.22
CA ASN A 44 -10.58 -12.08 -22.13
C ASN A 44 -11.15 -10.82 -22.82
N GLU A 45 -12.47 -10.58 -22.77
CA GLU A 45 -13.10 -9.40 -23.39
C GLU A 45 -12.86 -8.10 -22.62
N PHE A 46 -12.52 -8.19 -21.33
CA PHE A 46 -12.33 -7.02 -20.46
C PHE A 46 -11.00 -7.04 -19.68
N ILE A 47 -10.41 -8.21 -19.41
CA ILE A 47 -9.13 -8.31 -18.72
C ILE A 47 -7.99 -8.18 -19.73
N SER A 48 -7.52 -6.94 -19.92
CA SER A 48 -6.22 -6.69 -20.52
C SER A 48 -5.13 -7.37 -19.69
N ARG A 49 -4.50 -8.41 -20.24
CA ARG A 49 -3.39 -9.10 -19.60
C ARG A 49 -2.15 -8.24 -19.74
N TYR A 50 -1.72 -7.63 -18.63
CA TYR A 50 -0.49 -6.84 -18.57
C TYR A 50 0.70 -7.66 -19.11
N GLU A 51 1.43 -7.08 -20.06
CA GLU A 51 2.61 -7.70 -20.64
C GLU A 51 3.71 -7.80 -19.60
N LYS A 52 4.15 -9.03 -19.30
CA LYS A 52 4.94 -9.33 -18.10
C LYS A 52 6.41 -9.00 -18.32
N HIS A 53 6.73 -7.71 -18.33
CA HIS A 53 8.12 -7.26 -18.18
C HIS A 53 8.75 -7.89 -16.92
N PRO A 54 10.05 -8.25 -16.96
CA PRO A 54 10.73 -8.87 -15.83
C PRO A 54 10.91 -7.85 -14.70
N LEU A 55 9.94 -7.83 -13.78
CA LEU A 55 10.02 -7.08 -12.53
C LEU A 55 10.82 -7.89 -11.50
N ARG A 56 11.71 -7.19 -10.79
CA ARG A 56 12.44 -7.68 -9.63
C ARG A 56 11.65 -7.30 -8.38
N GLU A 57 11.32 -8.30 -7.58
CA GLU A 57 10.63 -8.17 -6.30
C GLU A 57 11.66 -8.09 -5.16
N ARG A 58 11.44 -7.19 -4.21
CA ARG A 58 12.24 -7.03 -2.99
C ARG A 58 11.35 -6.71 -1.80
N PHE A 59 11.80 -7.16 -0.64
CA PHE A 59 11.22 -6.84 0.66
C PHE A 59 12.20 -5.93 1.40
N PHE A 60 11.68 -4.86 1.97
CA PHE A 60 12.45 -3.87 2.72
C PHE A 60 11.82 -3.72 4.11
N HIS A 61 12.58 -4.10 5.13
CA HIS A 61 12.14 -4.03 6.50
C HIS A 61 12.35 -2.63 7.07
N PHE A 62 11.35 -2.10 7.77
CA PHE A 62 11.42 -0.83 8.50
C PHE A 62 11.02 -1.08 9.96
N SER A 63 11.99 -0.98 10.86
CA SER A 63 11.74 -1.12 12.31
C SER A 63 10.84 0.00 12.83
N SER A 64 10.15 -0.25 13.94
CA SER A 64 9.34 0.75 14.62
C SER A 64 10.14 2.00 15.01
N GLU A 65 11.41 1.81 15.37
CA GLU A 65 12.36 2.87 15.70
C GLU A 65 12.72 3.72 14.47
N SER A 66 13.02 3.09 13.33
CA SER A 66 13.29 3.81 12.07
C SER A 66 12.08 4.64 11.63
N ILE A 67 10.88 4.05 11.69
CA ILE A 67 9.63 4.72 11.39
C ILE A 67 9.35 5.89 12.35
N ALA A 68 9.73 5.77 13.63
CA ALA A 68 9.64 6.87 14.59
C ALA A 68 10.60 8.01 14.23
N ARG A 69 11.86 7.72 13.85
CA ARG A 69 12.83 8.73 13.38
C ARG A 69 12.33 9.45 12.11
N LEU A 70 11.79 8.71 11.13
CA LEU A 70 11.18 9.29 9.93
C LEU A 70 10.01 10.21 10.27
N LYS A 71 9.14 9.81 11.21
CA LYS A 71 8.03 10.64 11.68
C LYS A 71 8.54 11.94 12.30
N VAL A 72 9.57 11.90 13.14
CA VAL A 72 10.15 13.11 13.75
C VAL A 72 10.73 14.03 12.67
N LYS A 73 11.62 13.52 11.81
CA LYS A 73 12.23 14.27 10.69
C LYS A 73 11.17 14.96 9.82
N ALA A 74 10.14 14.23 9.37
CA ALA A 74 9.10 14.79 8.51
C ALA A 74 8.27 15.90 9.18
N ASN A 75 8.05 15.79 10.50
CA ASN A 75 7.34 16.79 11.29
C ASN A 75 8.20 18.06 11.49
N GLU A 76 9.51 17.90 11.73
CA GLU A 76 10.49 19.00 11.81
C GLU A 76 10.62 19.75 10.48
N GLU A 77 10.88 19.04 9.37
CA GLU A 77 10.97 19.60 8.01
C GLU A 77 9.70 20.38 7.61
N SER A 78 8.52 19.95 8.10
CA SER A 78 7.23 20.57 7.81
C SER A 78 6.73 21.53 8.90
N SER A 79 7.55 21.83 9.92
CA SER A 79 7.20 22.69 11.07
C SER A 79 5.82 22.37 11.69
N THR A 80 5.54 21.08 11.89
CA THR A 80 4.23 20.58 12.34
C THR A 80 4.38 19.37 13.26
N HIS A 81 3.31 18.98 13.95
CA HIS A 81 3.25 17.72 14.73
C HIS A 81 2.11 16.79 14.26
N LYS A 82 1.55 17.06 13.07
CA LYS A 82 0.37 16.37 12.53
C LYS A 82 0.69 15.22 11.57
N ILE A 83 1.94 15.06 11.13
CA ILE A 83 2.33 14.01 10.18
C ILE A 83 2.41 12.68 10.92
N SER A 84 1.64 11.70 10.45
CA SER A 84 1.64 10.32 10.96
C SER A 84 2.82 9.50 10.42
N SER A 85 3.18 8.43 11.13
CA SER A 85 4.20 7.47 10.69
C SER A 85 3.96 6.93 9.27
N PHE A 86 2.69 6.62 8.94
CA PHE A 86 2.30 6.15 7.61
C PHE A 86 2.52 7.20 6.52
N GLN A 87 2.23 8.48 6.81
CA GLN A 87 2.49 9.58 5.87
C GLN A 87 4.00 9.80 5.68
N ALA A 88 4.79 9.77 6.75
CA ALA A 88 6.24 9.93 6.67
C ALA A 88 6.90 8.82 5.84
N LEU A 89 6.55 7.55 6.10
CA LEU A 89 7.04 6.42 5.32
C LEU A 89 6.56 6.48 3.85
N SER A 90 5.29 6.80 3.60
CA SER A 90 4.77 6.93 2.23
C SER A 90 5.44 8.07 1.45
N ALA A 91 5.77 9.18 2.11
CA ALA A 91 6.48 10.31 1.52
C ALA A 91 7.93 9.96 1.17
N LEU A 92 8.66 9.29 2.07
CA LEU A 92 10.01 8.78 1.79
C LEU A 92 10.00 7.85 0.57
N VAL A 93 9.14 6.83 0.60
CA VAL A 93 9.02 5.83 -0.49
C VAL A 93 8.73 6.53 -1.82
N TRP A 94 7.77 7.46 -1.84
CA TRP A 94 7.44 8.20 -3.06
C TRP A 94 8.60 9.06 -3.57
N ARG A 95 9.28 9.79 -2.67
CA ARG A 95 10.43 10.64 -3.02
C ARG A 95 11.59 9.82 -3.58
N SER A 96 11.98 8.72 -2.92
CA SER A 96 13.05 7.84 -3.40
C SER A 96 12.71 7.19 -4.74
N ILE A 97 11.47 6.71 -4.93
CA ILE A 97 11.00 6.20 -6.24
C ILE A 97 11.17 7.26 -7.34
N ILE A 98 10.81 8.51 -7.07
CA ILE A 98 10.85 9.56 -8.09
C ILE A 98 12.29 10.02 -8.37
N ARG A 99 13.15 10.04 -7.35
CA ARG A 99 14.58 10.30 -7.48
C ARG A 99 15.26 9.28 -8.40
N VAL A 100 15.04 7.99 -8.19
CA VAL A 100 15.70 6.91 -8.94
C VAL A 100 15.15 6.69 -10.35
N ASN A 101 14.01 7.30 -10.68
CA ASN A 101 13.44 7.26 -12.03
C ASN A 101 13.82 8.49 -12.87
N HIS A 102 14.63 9.43 -12.33
CA HIS A 102 15.20 10.58 -13.05
C HIS A 102 14.20 11.36 -13.92
N LEU A 103 13.00 11.59 -13.39
CA LEU A 103 11.95 12.27 -14.13
C LEU A 103 12.28 13.75 -14.36
N PRO A 104 11.77 14.36 -15.46
CA PRO A 104 11.88 15.81 -15.67
C PRO A 104 11.27 16.57 -14.48
N HIS A 105 11.89 17.64 -14.00
CA HIS A 105 11.38 18.38 -12.83
C HIS A 105 9.98 19.00 -13.08
N SER A 106 9.68 19.35 -14.32
CA SER A 106 8.35 19.81 -14.77
C SER A 106 7.33 18.70 -14.96
N GLN A 107 7.77 17.42 -14.96
CA GLN A 107 6.86 16.30 -15.04
C GLN A 107 6.09 16.16 -13.73
N LEU A 108 4.87 15.69 -13.90
CA LEU A 108 3.90 15.37 -12.90
C LEU A 108 4.05 13.88 -12.43
N THR A 109 3.79 13.57 -11.16
CA THR A 109 3.72 12.22 -10.54
C THR A 109 2.53 12.06 -9.56
N LYS A 110 2.05 10.82 -9.33
CA LYS A 110 0.90 10.49 -8.45
C LYS A 110 1.28 9.46 -7.41
N CYS A 111 0.87 9.69 -6.16
CA CYS A 111 0.82 8.68 -5.11
C CYS A 111 -0.62 8.26 -4.88
N VAL A 112 -0.89 6.96 -5.02
CA VAL A 112 -2.23 6.38 -4.94
C VAL A 112 -2.29 5.47 -3.73
N LEU A 113 -3.10 5.83 -2.74
CA LEU A 113 -3.19 5.14 -1.46
C LEU A 113 -4.60 4.56 -1.27
N ALA A 114 -4.67 3.26 -0.99
CA ALA A 114 -5.92 2.59 -0.63
C ALA A 114 -6.21 2.80 0.86
N ILE A 115 -7.39 3.32 1.19
CA ILE A 115 -7.82 3.61 2.57
C ILE A 115 -8.93 2.66 2.98
N ASN A 116 -8.80 2.01 4.14
CA ASN A 116 -9.89 1.21 4.72
C ASN A 116 -11.06 2.12 5.11
N ASN A 117 -12.17 2.02 4.38
CA ASN A 117 -13.37 2.83 4.60
C ASN A 117 -14.33 2.23 5.63
N ARG A 118 -14.13 0.98 6.10
CA ARG A 118 -15.03 0.31 7.05
C ARG A 118 -15.46 1.18 8.24
N PRO A 119 -14.55 1.80 9.02
CA PRO A 119 -14.93 2.64 10.17
C PRO A 119 -15.38 4.07 9.78
N ARG A 120 -15.39 4.42 8.48
CA ARG A 120 -15.70 5.76 7.96
C ARG A 120 -17.06 5.84 7.26
N LEU A 121 -17.74 4.72 7.11
CA LEU A 121 -19.12 4.66 6.61
C LEU A 121 -20.10 4.94 7.75
N ASP A 122 -21.29 5.43 7.40
CA ASP A 122 -22.40 5.59 8.32
C ASP A 122 -23.59 4.72 7.86
N PRO A 123 -23.98 3.67 8.62
CA PRO A 123 -23.31 3.17 9.82
C PRO A 123 -21.96 2.48 9.50
N PRO A 124 -21.02 2.40 10.46
CA PRO A 124 -19.72 1.74 10.26
C PRO A 124 -19.86 0.26 9.89
N LEU A 125 -19.04 -0.22 8.94
CA LEU A 125 -18.98 -1.64 8.62
C LEU A 125 -18.14 -2.41 9.66
N PRO A 126 -18.57 -3.62 10.06
CA PRO A 126 -17.79 -4.45 10.98
C PRO A 126 -16.47 -4.88 10.35
N GLN A 127 -15.44 -5.07 11.18
CA GLN A 127 -14.12 -5.50 10.73
C GLN A 127 -14.13 -6.90 10.07
N SER A 128 -15.12 -7.74 10.41
CA SER A 128 -15.39 -9.05 9.79
C SER A 128 -16.15 -8.98 8.45
N TYR A 129 -16.43 -7.79 7.91
CA TYR A 129 -17.04 -7.64 6.59
C TYR A 129 -16.12 -8.18 5.49
N PHE A 130 -16.57 -9.24 4.82
CA PHE A 130 -15.81 -9.99 3.82
C PHE A 130 -15.58 -9.21 2.51
N GLY A 131 -16.46 -8.26 2.19
CA GLY A 131 -16.35 -7.44 0.98
C GLY A 131 -15.23 -6.40 1.06
N ASN A 132 -14.78 -5.96 -0.12
CA ASN A 132 -13.90 -4.80 -0.24
C ASN A 132 -14.66 -3.52 0.14
N ALA A 133 -14.09 -2.75 1.07
CA ALA A 133 -14.59 -1.46 1.50
C ALA A 133 -13.40 -0.50 1.58
N ILE A 134 -12.93 -0.08 0.41
CA ILE A 134 -11.76 0.80 0.25
C ILE A 134 -12.18 2.13 -0.38
N ASN A 135 -11.52 3.21 0.01
CA ASN A 135 -11.39 4.40 -0.84
C ASN A 135 -10.04 4.39 -1.54
N VAL A 136 -9.91 5.18 -2.59
CA VAL A 136 -8.63 5.49 -3.21
C VAL A 136 -8.39 6.98 -3.10
N THR A 137 -7.37 7.36 -2.33
CA THR A 137 -6.89 8.74 -2.27
C THR A 137 -5.73 8.91 -3.23
N ILE A 138 -5.78 9.96 -4.04
CA ILE A 138 -4.75 10.28 -5.03
C ILE A 138 -4.11 11.60 -4.60
N THR A 139 -2.91 11.53 -4.05
CA THR A 139 -2.01 12.69 -3.92
C THR A 139 -1.14 12.77 -5.17
N THR A 140 -0.67 13.97 -5.47
CA THR A 140 -0.37 14.35 -6.85
C THR A 140 0.74 15.42 -6.72
N THR A 141 1.94 15.25 -7.32
CA THR A 141 3.04 16.25 -7.24
C THR A 141 3.90 16.44 -8.50
N ALA A 142 4.34 17.68 -8.78
CA ALA A 142 5.44 17.91 -9.69
C ALA A 142 6.73 17.28 -9.12
N VAL A 143 7.63 16.87 -10.01
CA VAL A 143 8.85 16.15 -9.63
C VAL A 143 9.86 17.09 -8.97
N GLY A 144 10.06 18.30 -9.51
CA GLY A 144 10.90 19.32 -8.89
C GLY A 144 10.42 19.63 -7.47
N GLU A 145 9.11 19.84 -7.30
CA GLU A 145 8.47 19.99 -5.99
C GLU A 145 8.72 18.78 -5.07
N LEU A 146 8.57 17.53 -5.53
CA LEU A 146 8.82 16.37 -4.63
C LEU A 146 10.28 16.25 -4.18
N LEU A 147 11.22 16.71 -5.01
CA LEU A 147 12.65 16.67 -4.73
C LEU A 147 13.12 17.91 -3.94
N GLU A 148 12.40 19.04 -4.04
CA GLU A 148 12.73 20.34 -3.42
C GLU A 148 11.72 20.69 -2.29
N HIS A 149 10.43 20.91 -2.59
CA HIS A 149 9.31 21.07 -1.62
C HIS A 149 7.89 20.75 -2.19
N ASN A 150 7.06 20.03 -1.43
CA ASN A 150 5.62 19.69 -1.61
C ASN A 150 4.65 20.70 -2.33
N LEU A 151 3.63 20.36 -3.16
CA LEU A 151 3.23 19.20 -4.02
C LEU A 151 2.08 19.55 -5.05
N GLY A 152 2.21 19.36 -6.39
CA GLY A 152 1.08 19.29 -7.36
C GLY A 152 1.15 18.50 -8.73
N SER A 153 0.43 17.35 -8.86
CA SER A 153 -0.02 16.49 -10.03
C SER A 153 0.83 15.33 -10.70
N ALA A 154 0.21 14.19 -11.17
CA ALA A 154 0.27 13.10 -12.28
C ALA A 154 1.41 12.30 -13.08
N ASN A 155 1.63 10.96 -12.85
CA ASN A 155 1.53 9.79 -13.85
C ASN A 155 2.16 8.39 -13.50
N LYS A 156 1.83 7.36 -14.31
CA LYS A 156 1.84 5.89 -14.03
C LYS A 156 3.19 5.18 -14.30
N PHE A 157 3.84 4.66 -13.25
CA PHE A 157 5.02 3.78 -13.36
C PHE A 157 4.65 2.28 -13.39
N PRO A 158 5.43 1.44 -14.10
CA PRO A 158 5.32 -0.02 -13.99
C PRO A 158 5.94 -0.50 -12.68
N GLY A 159 5.12 -0.51 -11.62
CA GLY A 159 5.53 -1.07 -10.34
C GLY A 159 4.43 -1.11 -9.30
N LYS A 160 4.68 -1.86 -8.23
CA LYS A 160 3.78 -2.03 -7.09
C LYS A 160 4.59 -1.85 -5.81
N VAL A 161 4.04 -1.10 -4.87
CA VAL A 161 4.45 -1.13 -3.46
C VAL A 161 3.30 -1.73 -2.67
N SER A 162 3.58 -2.65 -1.75
CA SER A 162 2.61 -3.23 -0.83
C SER A 162 3.21 -3.26 0.57
N ALA A 163 2.44 -2.80 1.56
CA ALA A 163 2.89 -2.63 2.93
C ALA A 163 2.20 -3.64 3.85
N PHE A 164 3.00 -4.36 4.64
CA PHE A 164 2.54 -5.36 5.59
C PHE A 164 3.04 -5.01 7.00
N PRO A 165 2.35 -5.43 8.07
CA PRO A 165 2.91 -5.36 9.42
C PRO A 165 4.22 -6.17 9.49
N GLY A 166 5.28 -5.58 10.04
CA GLY A 166 6.55 -6.27 10.22
C GLY A 166 6.47 -7.39 11.27
N CYS A 167 7.32 -8.41 11.12
CA CYS A 167 7.31 -9.62 11.95
C CYS A 167 7.54 -9.34 13.44
N GLU A 168 8.27 -8.27 13.78
CA GLU A 168 8.56 -7.84 15.15
C GLU A 168 7.34 -7.22 15.87
N GLY A 169 6.28 -6.87 15.12
CA GLY A 169 5.15 -6.10 15.64
C GLY A 169 5.56 -4.66 15.99
N GLY A 170 4.93 -4.08 17.02
CA GLY A 170 5.32 -2.77 17.57
C GLY A 170 5.20 -1.55 16.62
N GLY A 171 4.59 -1.71 15.44
CA GLY A 171 4.53 -0.67 14.40
C GLY A 171 5.66 -0.73 13.37
N SER A 172 6.47 -1.80 13.36
CA SER A 172 7.34 -2.13 12.21
C SER A 172 6.51 -2.41 10.95
N VAL A 173 7.12 -2.20 9.78
CA VAL A 173 6.48 -2.37 8.47
C VAL A 173 7.42 -3.10 7.53
N GLU A 174 6.89 -4.07 6.80
CA GLU A 174 7.56 -4.73 5.69
C GLU A 174 7.03 -4.17 4.37
N LEU A 175 7.91 -3.64 3.51
CA LEU A 175 7.53 -3.13 2.19
C LEU A 175 7.96 -4.10 1.09
N GLU A 176 6.98 -4.74 0.45
CA GLU A 176 7.15 -5.43 -0.83
C GLU A 176 7.16 -4.39 -1.95
N ILE A 177 8.23 -4.37 -2.75
CA ILE A 177 8.39 -3.46 -3.89
C ILE A 177 8.73 -4.30 -5.13
N CYS A 178 7.98 -4.10 -6.22
CA CYS A 178 8.23 -4.71 -7.52
C CYS A 178 8.51 -3.63 -8.57
N PHE A 179 9.72 -3.58 -9.12
CA PHE A 179 10.13 -2.64 -10.19
C PHE A 179 10.97 -3.33 -11.27
N LEU A 180 11.24 -2.64 -12.38
CA LEU A 180 12.26 -3.08 -13.34
C LEU A 180 13.63 -3.22 -12.64
N SER A 181 14.45 -4.17 -13.09
CA SER A 181 15.71 -4.54 -12.43
C SER A 181 16.66 -3.36 -12.18
N ASP A 182 16.76 -2.43 -13.13
CA ASP A 182 17.65 -1.26 -13.00
C ASP A 182 17.08 -0.20 -12.05
N THR A 183 15.77 0.08 -12.12
CA THR A 183 15.07 0.93 -11.14
C THR A 183 15.20 0.36 -9.72
N MET A 184 15.11 -0.97 -9.56
CA MET A 184 15.32 -1.64 -8.28
C MET A 184 16.77 -1.52 -7.80
N ARG A 185 17.77 -1.68 -8.68
CA ARG A 185 19.18 -1.49 -8.33
C ARG A 185 19.46 -0.03 -7.91
N ALA A 186 18.85 0.94 -8.58
CA ALA A 186 18.95 2.35 -8.23
C ALA A 186 18.29 2.64 -6.86
N LEU A 187 17.15 2.03 -6.55
CA LEU A 187 16.51 2.12 -5.22
C LEU A 187 17.35 1.47 -4.11
N GLU A 188 17.94 0.31 -4.37
CA GLU A 188 18.92 -0.34 -3.47
C GLU A 188 20.21 0.48 -3.28
N SER A 189 20.42 1.53 -4.09
CA SER A 189 21.54 2.47 -4.01
C SER A 189 21.13 3.86 -3.51
N ASP A 190 19.85 4.08 -3.17
CA ASP A 190 19.35 5.37 -2.67
C ASP A 190 19.69 5.50 -1.18
N GLU A 191 20.73 6.30 -0.87
CA GLU A 191 21.25 6.43 0.50
C GLU A 191 20.18 6.83 1.52
N GLU A 192 19.25 7.73 1.15
CA GLU A 192 18.18 8.16 2.07
C GLU A 192 17.16 7.05 2.35
N PHE A 193 16.76 6.29 1.32
CA PHE A 193 15.90 5.12 1.48
C PHE A 193 16.60 4.07 2.34
N MET A 194 17.82 3.69 1.98
CA MET A 194 18.58 2.61 2.63
C MET A 194 19.01 2.97 4.06
N ALA A 195 19.21 4.25 4.39
CA ALA A 195 19.42 4.69 5.79
C ALA A 195 18.19 4.53 6.68
N ALA A 196 16.99 4.42 6.09
CA ALA A 196 15.76 4.11 6.82
C ALA A 196 15.40 2.62 6.81
N VAL A 197 15.88 1.86 5.83
CA VAL A 197 15.78 0.38 5.84
C VAL A 197 16.55 -0.17 7.03
N SER A 198 15.90 -1.05 7.77
CA SER A 198 16.46 -1.74 8.93
C SER A 198 16.93 -3.12 8.49
N PHE A 199 18.22 -3.39 8.58
CA PHE A 199 18.74 -4.74 8.34
C PHE A 199 18.30 -5.65 9.48
N SER A 200 17.51 -6.68 9.16
CA SER A 200 17.20 -7.76 10.11
C SER A 200 18.49 -8.44 10.54
N VAL A 201 18.66 -8.59 11.85
CA VAL A 201 19.77 -9.34 12.49
C VAL A 201 19.47 -10.84 12.49
#